data_AF-A0A7I7S659-F1
#
_entry.id   AF-A0A7I7S659-F1
#
_cell.length_a   1.000
_cell.length_b   1.000
_cell.length_c   1.000
_cell.angle_alpha   90.00
_cell.angle_beta   90.00
_cell.angle_gamma   90.00
#
_symmetry.space_group_name_H-M   'P 1'
#
loop_
_entity.id
_entity.type
_entity.pdbx_description
1 polymer ?
#
loop_
_entity_poly.entity_id
_entity_poly.type
_entity_poly.pdbx_seq_one_letter_code
_entity_poly.pdbx_strand_id
1 'polypeptide(L)'
;MVRVDVDPSGVLTPAQLGEGMTALSALSPDVGATVVDVDLAAMPPGRRQVEVLLAGDDADHLERVAVELCASVFGALGAQPTAGVLTYVSRGTDHDALGVLAGFGLTGEIEREDGPEWDVVRVTLRKSDLERIPESRVHTALEASLNCEVHIITV
;
A
#
# COMPACT_ATOMS: atom_id res chain seq x y z
N MET A 1 -3.03 -0.18 -2.30
CA MET A 1 -3.87 0.97 -1.87
C MET A 1 -5.27 0.76 -2.40
N VAL A 2 -6.27 0.77 -1.53
CA VAL A 2 -7.69 0.73 -1.89
C VAL A 2 -8.27 2.12 -1.68
N ARG A 3 -8.93 2.69 -2.70
CA ARG A 3 -9.79 3.86 -2.48
C ARG A 3 -11.18 3.39 -2.09
N VAL A 4 -11.75 3.97 -1.05
CA VAL A 4 -13.12 3.70 -0.63
C VAL A 4 -13.89 5.01 -0.61
N ASP A 5 -15.00 5.08 -1.35
CA ASP A 5 -15.95 6.18 -1.21
C ASP A 5 -16.79 5.92 0.06
N VAL A 6 -16.63 6.77 1.07
CA VAL A 6 -17.21 6.53 2.41
C VAL A 6 -18.60 7.11 2.58
N ASP A 7 -19.02 8.01 1.68
CA ASP A 7 -20.37 8.59 1.67
C ASP A 7 -20.82 8.91 0.24
N PRO A 8 -21.09 7.88 -0.59
CA PRO A 8 -21.47 8.07 -1.98
C PRO A 8 -22.79 8.87 -2.12
N SER A 9 -23.69 8.73 -1.15
CA SER A 9 -24.98 9.42 -1.09
C SER A 9 -24.92 10.86 -0.57
N GLY A 10 -23.81 11.28 0.04
CA GLY A 10 -23.66 12.62 0.60
C GLY A 10 -24.50 12.89 1.86
N VAL A 11 -24.86 11.86 2.63
CA VAL A 11 -25.76 11.99 3.78
C VAL A 11 -25.06 12.50 5.03
N LEU A 12 -23.73 12.39 5.10
CA LEU A 12 -22.96 12.76 6.27
C LEU A 12 -22.67 14.26 6.32
N THR A 13 -22.80 14.81 7.52
CA THR A 13 -22.41 16.18 7.83
C THR A 13 -20.88 16.33 7.96
N PRO A 14 -20.32 17.54 7.81
CA PRO A 14 -18.90 17.79 8.04
C PRO A 14 -18.37 17.29 9.39
N ALA A 15 -19.14 17.44 10.46
CA ALA A 15 -18.76 16.95 11.80
C ALA A 15 -18.65 15.42 11.83
N GLN A 16 -19.65 14.72 11.27
CA GLN A 16 -19.64 13.25 11.18
C GLN A 16 -18.48 12.72 10.33
N LEU A 17 -18.09 13.44 9.26
CA LEU A 17 -16.94 13.06 8.44
C LEU A 17 -15.63 13.18 9.22
N GLY A 18 -15.44 14.26 10.00
CA GLY A 18 -14.27 14.44 10.84
C GLY A 18 -14.18 13.42 11.97
N GLU A 19 -15.31 13.13 12.63
CA GLU A 19 -15.43 12.08 13.65
C GLU A 19 -15.12 10.70 13.06
N GLY A 20 -15.70 10.39 11.90
CA GLY A 20 -15.46 9.14 11.18
C GLY A 20 -13.99 8.98 10.78
N MET A 21 -13.35 10.03 10.26
CA MET A 21 -11.93 9.98 9.89
C MET A 21 -11.04 9.75 11.13
N THR A 22 -11.34 10.41 12.24
CA THR A 22 -10.62 10.21 13.51
C THR A 22 -10.75 8.77 14.01
N ALA A 23 -11.96 8.22 14.00
CA ALA A 23 -12.22 6.84 14.42
C ALA A 23 -11.57 5.81 13.48
N LEU A 24 -11.65 6.03 12.17
CA LEU A 24 -11.03 5.17 11.16
C LEU A 24 -9.51 5.11 11.33
N SER A 25 -8.85 6.25 11.53
CA SER A 25 -7.41 6.30 11.78
C SER A 25 -7.02 5.53 13.04
N ALA A 26 -7.83 5.59 14.09
CA ALA A 26 -7.58 4.86 15.34
C ALA A 26 -7.73 3.33 15.20
N LEU A 27 -8.67 2.86 14.36
CA LEU A 27 -8.95 1.43 14.15
C LEU A 27 -8.05 0.78 13.08
N SER A 28 -7.56 1.57 12.11
CA SER A 28 -6.80 1.03 10.98
C SER A 28 -5.58 0.16 11.36
N PRO A 29 -4.79 0.45 12.42
CA PRO A 29 -3.64 -0.39 12.77
C PRO A 29 -4.02 -1.81 13.20
N ASP A 30 -5.22 -2.01 13.76
CA ASP A 30 -5.68 -3.33 14.26
C ASP A 30 -5.83 -4.36 13.13
N VAL A 31 -6.02 -3.90 11.90
CA VAL A 31 -6.08 -4.72 10.69
C VAL A 31 -4.84 -4.59 9.80
N GLY A 32 -3.76 -3.99 10.33
CA GLY A 32 -2.53 -3.74 9.57
C GLY A 32 -2.70 -2.72 8.45
N ALA A 33 -3.74 -1.88 8.51
CA ALA A 33 -3.98 -0.82 7.55
C ALA A 33 -3.35 0.51 8.01
N THR A 34 -3.02 1.35 7.04
CA THR A 34 -2.72 2.76 7.27
C THR A 34 -3.64 3.59 6.39
N VAL A 35 -4.30 4.59 6.95
CA VAL A 35 -5.17 5.48 6.16
C VAL A 35 -4.47 6.80 5.92
N VAL A 36 -4.53 7.28 4.67
CA VAL A 36 -4.00 8.59 4.30
C VAL A 36 -4.92 9.67 4.86
N ASP A 37 -4.36 10.60 5.62
CA ASP A 37 -5.12 11.72 6.19
C ASP A 37 -5.64 12.65 5.10
N VAL A 38 -6.95 12.90 5.12
CA VAL A 38 -7.65 13.72 4.13
C VAL A 38 -8.84 14.42 4.77
N ASP A 39 -9.03 15.70 4.44
CA ASP A 39 -10.22 16.45 4.85
C ASP A 39 -11.41 16.08 3.96
N LEU A 40 -12.15 15.06 4.36
CA LEU A 40 -13.37 14.60 3.69
C LEU A 40 -14.46 15.69 3.61
N ALA A 41 -14.50 16.63 4.56
CA ALA A 41 -15.50 17.70 4.57
C ALA A 41 -15.20 18.77 3.52
N ALA A 42 -13.94 18.95 3.13
CA ALA A 42 -13.53 19.79 2.02
C ALA A 42 -13.81 19.16 0.63
N MET A 43 -14.15 17.87 0.58
CA MET A 43 -14.45 17.15 -0.67
C MET A 43 -15.94 17.22 -1.06
N PRO A 44 -16.27 17.27 -2.36
CA PRO A 44 -17.66 17.27 -2.79
C PRO A 44 -18.36 15.92 -2.50
N PRO A 45 -19.67 15.93 -2.20
CA PRO A 45 -20.47 14.70 -2.08
C PRO A 45 -20.35 13.85 -3.35
N GLY A 46 -19.94 12.58 -3.22
CA GLY A 46 -19.60 11.68 -4.35
C GLY A 46 -18.11 11.63 -4.73
N ARG A 47 -17.23 12.36 -4.03
CA ARG A 47 -15.77 12.18 -4.08
C ARG A 47 -15.14 12.08 -2.70
N ARG A 48 -15.93 11.79 -1.66
CA ARG A 48 -15.45 11.62 -0.28
C ARG A 48 -14.74 10.29 -0.16
N GLN A 49 -13.50 10.26 -0.62
CA GLN A 49 -12.71 9.03 -0.74
C GLN A 49 -11.60 9.01 0.30
N VAL A 50 -11.48 7.88 0.97
CA VAL A 50 -10.32 7.56 1.81
C VAL A 50 -9.38 6.64 1.04
N GLU A 51 -8.08 6.81 1.26
CA GLU A 51 -7.06 5.92 0.70
C GLU A 51 -6.53 5.01 1.81
N VAL A 52 -6.79 3.71 1.69
CA VAL A 52 -6.40 2.67 2.64
C VAL A 52 -5.20 1.92 2.09
N LEU A 53 -4.08 1.98 2.79
CA LEU A 53 -2.86 1.24 2.51
C LEU A 53 -2.89 -0.06 3.31
N LEU A 54 -2.78 -1.18 2.59
CA LEU A 54 -2.71 -2.53 3.14
C LEU A 54 -1.56 -3.27 2.46
N ALA A 55 -0.87 -4.12 3.21
CA ALA A 55 0.11 -5.05 2.66
C ALA A 55 -0.58 -6.38 2.33
N GLY A 56 -0.27 -6.95 1.17
CA GLY A 56 -0.82 -8.24 0.73
C GLY A 56 -0.78 -8.40 -0.79
N ASP A 57 -1.03 -9.61 -1.26
CA ASP A 57 -1.03 -10.02 -2.66
C ASP A 57 -2.42 -10.43 -3.20
N ASP A 58 -3.39 -10.71 -2.32
CA ASP A 58 -4.79 -10.97 -2.67
C ASP A 58 -5.61 -9.68 -2.77
N ALA A 59 -5.69 -9.14 -3.99
CA ALA A 59 -6.43 -7.92 -4.32
C ALA A 59 -7.89 -7.93 -3.81
N ASP A 60 -8.61 -9.03 -3.99
CA ASP A 60 -10.02 -9.12 -3.63
C ASP A 60 -10.18 -9.14 -2.10
N HIS A 61 -9.26 -9.81 -1.39
CA HIS A 61 -9.23 -9.79 0.07
C HIS A 61 -8.93 -8.39 0.61
N LEU A 62 -7.92 -7.71 0.05
CA LEU A 62 -7.55 -6.35 0.48
C LEU A 62 -8.69 -5.35 0.26
N GLU A 63 -9.39 -5.44 -0.87
CA GLU A 63 -10.56 -4.58 -1.14
C GLU A 63 -11.67 -4.81 -0.11
N ARG A 64 -12.00 -6.08 0.19
CA ARG A 64 -13.00 -6.42 1.21
C ARG A 64 -12.63 -5.85 2.58
N VAL A 65 -11.39 -6.05 3.03
CA VAL A 65 -10.91 -5.55 4.33
C VAL A 65 -11.03 -4.04 4.41
N ALA A 66 -10.63 -3.31 3.37
CA ALA A 66 -10.72 -1.84 3.35
C ALA A 66 -12.17 -1.35 3.39
N VAL A 67 -13.08 -1.97 2.62
CA VAL A 67 -14.51 -1.61 2.62
C VAL A 67 -15.16 -1.93 3.96
N GLU A 68 -14.89 -3.10 4.54
CA GLU A 68 -15.43 -3.52 5.84
C GLU A 68 -14.98 -2.59 6.96
N LEU A 69 -13.70 -2.21 6.97
CA LEU A 69 -13.15 -1.23 7.93
C LEU A 69 -13.84 0.14 7.80
N CYS A 70 -14.06 0.62 6.57
CA CYS A 70 -14.77 1.88 6.35
C CYS A 70 -16.24 1.76 6.76
N ALA A 71 -16.88 0.63 6.45
CA ALA A 71 -18.27 0.36 6.81
C ALA A 71 -18.48 0.26 8.32
N SER A 72 -17.53 -0.27 9.09
CA SER A 72 -17.64 -0.33 10.55
C SER A 72 -17.70 1.05 11.21
N VAL A 73 -17.15 2.07 10.55
CA VAL A 73 -17.15 3.46 11.04
C VAL A 73 -18.28 4.27 10.41
N PHE A 74 -18.27 4.43 9.09
CA PHE A 74 -19.21 5.31 8.38
C PHE A 74 -20.59 4.67 8.20
N GLY A 75 -20.68 3.34 8.22
CA GLY A 75 -21.95 2.62 8.24
C GLY A 75 -22.76 2.87 9.51
N ALA A 76 -22.08 2.97 10.67
CA ALA A 76 -22.72 3.35 11.92
C ALA A 76 -23.28 4.79 11.91
N LEU A 77 -22.74 5.65 11.03
CA LEU A 77 -23.20 7.02 10.81
C LEU A 77 -24.29 7.14 9.74
N GLY A 78 -24.68 6.02 9.11
CA GLY A 78 -25.76 5.95 8.12
C GLY A 78 -25.32 6.02 6.66
N ALA A 79 -24.01 6.04 6.37
CA ALA A 79 -23.50 5.96 5.00
C ALA A 79 -23.31 4.51 4.54
N GLN A 80 -23.13 4.31 3.24
CA GLN A 80 -22.83 2.99 2.67
C GLN A 80 -21.51 3.08 1.89
N PRO A 81 -20.36 2.77 2.53
CA PRO A 81 -19.08 2.81 1.85
C PRO A 81 -19.00 1.83 0.69
N THR A 82 -18.34 2.22 -0.39
CA THR A 82 -18.17 1.39 -1.59
C THR A 82 -16.73 1.41 -2.07
N ALA A 83 -16.26 0.28 -2.58
CA ALA A 83 -14.95 0.19 -3.22
C ALA A 83 -14.89 1.13 -4.43
N GLY A 84 -13.82 1.90 -4.49
CA GLY A 84 -13.43 2.69 -5.65
C GLY A 84 -12.37 1.94 -6.47
N VAL A 85 -11.24 2.59 -6.71
CA VAL A 85 -10.13 2.00 -7.45
C VAL A 85 -9.14 1.33 -6.50
N LEU A 86 -8.78 0.08 -6.79
CA LEU A 86 -7.63 -0.59 -6.23
C LEU A 86 -6.39 -0.30 -7.07
N THR A 87 -5.33 0.19 -6.44
CA THR A 87 -4.05 0.49 -7.08
C THR A 87 -2.89 -0.09 -6.27
N TYR A 88 -1.96 -0.76 -6.95
CA TYR A 88 -0.69 -1.14 -6.33
C TYR A 88 0.20 0.09 -6.14
N VAL A 89 0.77 0.24 -4.93
CA VAL A 89 1.68 1.35 -4.61
C VAL A 89 2.93 0.76 -3.99
N SER A 90 4.06 0.94 -4.67
CA SER A 90 5.35 0.65 -4.06
C SER A 90 5.69 1.72 -3.04
N ARG A 91 6.15 1.33 -1.85
CA ARG A 91 6.56 2.24 -0.77
C ARG A 91 8.06 2.27 -0.55
N GLY A 92 8.81 1.61 -1.42
CA GLY A 92 10.26 1.47 -1.32
C GLY A 92 10.72 0.56 -0.19
N THR A 93 9.84 -0.30 0.31
CA THR A 93 10.08 -1.20 1.44
C THR A 93 10.74 -2.50 1.01
N ASP A 94 11.26 -3.26 1.97
CA ASP A 94 11.83 -4.58 1.68
C ASP A 94 10.78 -5.56 1.13
N HIS A 95 9.51 -5.36 1.47
CA HIS A 95 8.40 -6.08 0.84
C HIS A 95 8.26 -5.77 -0.66
N ASP A 96 8.54 -4.53 -1.08
CA ASP A 96 8.56 -4.17 -2.49
C ASP A 96 9.72 -4.88 -3.20
N ALA A 97 10.88 -5.01 -2.55
CA ALA A 97 12.02 -5.78 -3.08
C ALA A 97 11.64 -7.25 -3.28
N LEU A 98 11.06 -7.87 -2.25
CA LEU A 98 10.58 -9.25 -2.31
C LEU A 98 9.51 -9.45 -3.38
N GLY A 99 8.59 -8.49 -3.55
CA GLY A 99 7.57 -8.50 -4.58
C GLY A 99 8.17 -8.47 -5.99
N VAL A 100 9.18 -7.64 -6.22
CA VAL A 100 9.95 -7.62 -7.48
C VAL A 100 10.62 -8.98 -7.73
N LEU A 101 11.31 -9.54 -6.74
CA LEU A 101 11.97 -10.84 -6.88
C LEU A 101 10.95 -11.95 -7.20
N ALA A 102 9.83 -12.01 -6.49
CA ALA A 102 8.76 -12.96 -6.74
C ALA A 102 8.16 -12.82 -8.15
N GLY A 103 8.03 -11.59 -8.66
CA GLY A 103 7.59 -11.32 -10.04
C GLY A 103 8.53 -11.89 -11.11
N PHE A 104 9.82 -12.03 -10.81
CA PHE A 104 10.79 -12.75 -11.63
C PHE A 104 10.86 -14.25 -11.33
N GLY A 105 10.12 -14.75 -10.34
CA GLY A 105 10.23 -16.12 -9.85
C GLY A 105 11.53 -16.38 -9.09
N LEU A 106 12.10 -15.34 -8.49
CA LEU A 106 13.35 -15.37 -7.73
C LEU A 106 13.08 -15.32 -6.23
N THR A 107 14.02 -15.88 -5.48
CA THR A 107 14.09 -15.74 -4.02
C THR A 107 15.46 -15.19 -3.66
N GLY A 108 15.51 -14.24 -2.71
CA GLY A 108 16.75 -13.62 -2.28
C GLY A 108 16.67 -13.12 -0.86
N GLU A 109 17.83 -12.80 -0.30
CA GLU A 109 17.95 -12.14 1.00
C GLU A 109 18.08 -10.63 0.79
N ILE A 110 17.36 -9.85 1.61
CA ILE A 110 17.34 -8.39 1.54
C ILE A 110 17.98 -7.85 2.82
N GLU A 111 19.01 -7.02 2.65
CA GLU A 111 19.62 -6.26 3.74
C GLU A 111 19.57 -4.78 3.39
N ARG A 112 19.02 -3.96 4.29
CA ARG A 112 18.94 -2.51 4.14
C ARG A 112 19.89 -1.83 5.11
N GLU A 113 20.60 -0.84 4.58
CA GLU A 113 21.44 0.08 5.34
C GLU A 113 20.94 1.52 5.11
N ASP A 114 20.58 2.20 6.20
CA ASP A 114 20.20 3.61 6.16
C ASP A 114 21.42 4.46 5.80
N GLY A 115 21.36 5.15 4.67
CA GLY A 115 22.43 6.03 4.22
C GLY A 115 22.16 7.50 4.55
N PRO A 116 23.21 8.35 4.54
CA PRO A 116 23.05 9.77 4.85
C PRO A 116 22.29 10.57 3.78
N GLU A 117 22.19 10.04 2.55
CA GLU A 117 21.50 10.70 1.43
C GLU A 117 20.42 9.79 0.82
N TRP A 118 20.74 8.50 0.65
CA TRP A 118 19.83 7.47 0.18
C TRP A 118 20.11 6.17 0.91
N ASP A 119 19.09 5.35 1.14
CA ASP A 119 19.27 3.98 1.63
C ASP A 119 20.01 3.15 0.57
N VAL A 120 20.81 2.19 1.05
CA VAL A 120 21.43 1.16 0.22
C VAL A 120 20.79 -0.17 0.55
N VAL A 121 20.25 -0.84 -0.47
CA VAL A 121 19.67 -2.18 -0.34
C VAL A 121 20.56 -3.20 -1.03
N ARG A 122 21.06 -4.17 -0.25
CA ARG A 122 21.81 -5.32 -0.75
C ARG A 122 20.84 -6.47 -0.97
N VAL A 123 20.91 -7.06 -2.16
CA VAL A 123 20.07 -8.19 -2.56
C VAL A 123 20.95 -9.37 -2.92
N THR A 124 20.93 -10.42 -2.10
CA THR A 124 21.72 -11.62 -2.33
C THR A 124 20.89 -12.65 -3.09
N LEU A 125 21.36 -13.04 -4.28
CA LEU A 125 20.71 -13.97 -5.20
C LEU A 125 21.63 -15.16 -5.53
N ARG A 126 21.04 -16.28 -5.94
CA ARG A 126 21.83 -17.42 -6.43
C ARG A 126 22.37 -17.12 -7.81
N LYS A 127 23.62 -17.48 -8.07
CA LYS A 127 24.22 -17.30 -9.40
C LYS A 127 23.41 -17.94 -10.53
N SER A 128 22.86 -19.13 -10.29
CA SER A 128 22.02 -19.87 -11.26
C SER A 128 20.74 -19.14 -11.65
N ASP A 129 20.23 -18.27 -10.79
CA ASP A 129 19.03 -17.49 -11.09
C ASP A 129 19.33 -16.41 -12.12
N LEU A 130 20.51 -15.78 -12.01
CA LEU A 130 20.97 -14.75 -12.94
C LEU A 130 21.43 -15.30 -14.29
N GLU A 131 21.68 -16.61 -14.39
CA GLU A 131 21.91 -17.27 -15.68
C GLU A 131 20.61 -17.36 -16.51
N ARG A 132 19.45 -17.42 -15.85
CA ARG A 132 18.12 -17.42 -16.50
C ARG A 132 17.60 -16.02 -16.75
N ILE A 133 17.85 -15.09 -15.83
CA ILE A 133 17.29 -13.73 -15.87
C ILE A 133 18.46 -12.74 -15.78
N PRO A 134 18.66 -11.86 -16.78
CA PRO A 134 19.76 -10.91 -16.74
C PRO A 134 19.73 -10.03 -15.48
N GLU A 135 20.86 -9.93 -14.80
CA GLU A 135 21.04 -9.12 -13.59
C GLU A 135 20.52 -7.69 -13.78
N SER A 136 20.84 -7.06 -14.92
CA SER A 136 20.41 -5.70 -15.23
C SER A 136 18.88 -5.51 -15.20
N ARG A 137 18.09 -6.53 -15.57
CA ARG A 137 16.63 -6.44 -15.49
C ARG A 137 16.13 -6.47 -14.06
N VAL A 138 16.72 -7.33 -13.24
CA VAL A 138 16.39 -7.43 -11.81
C VAL A 138 16.77 -6.13 -11.11
N HIS A 139 17.98 -5.64 -11.38
CA HIS A 139 18.51 -4.39 -10.84
C HIS A 139 17.63 -3.19 -11.17
N THR A 140 17.29 -2.97 -12.45
CA THR A 140 16.41 -1.86 -12.86
C THR A 140 15.03 -1.93 -12.20
N ALA A 141 14.45 -3.14 -12.08
CA ALA A 141 13.15 -3.29 -11.44
C ALA A 141 13.21 -2.99 -9.94
N LEU A 142 14.27 -3.43 -9.27
CA LEU A 142 14.49 -3.14 -7.84
C LEU A 142 14.71 -1.64 -7.61
N GLU A 143 15.58 -0.97 -8.37
CA GLU A 143 15.80 0.48 -8.24
C GLU A 143 14.53 1.28 -8.48
N ALA A 144 13.74 0.92 -9.50
CA ALA A 144 12.48 1.59 -9.79
C ALA A 144 11.43 1.39 -8.69
N SER A 145 11.40 0.21 -8.06
CA SER A 145 10.45 -0.09 -6.99
C SER A 145 10.89 0.50 -5.65
N LEU A 146 12.19 0.50 -5.37
CA LEU A 146 12.75 0.89 -4.09
C LEU A 146 13.05 2.38 -3.98
N ASN A 147 13.30 3.04 -5.12
CA ASN A 147 13.75 4.43 -5.19
C ASN A 147 14.96 4.69 -4.28
N CYS A 148 15.89 3.73 -4.25
CA CYS A 148 17.12 3.75 -3.46
C CYS A 148 18.25 3.08 -4.25
N GLU A 149 19.48 3.13 -3.74
CA GLU A 149 20.59 2.43 -4.36
C GLU A 149 20.47 0.92 -4.11
N VAL A 150 20.71 0.10 -5.14
CA VAL A 150 20.59 -1.36 -5.05
C VAL A 150 21.89 -2.04 -5.46
N HIS A 151 22.43 -2.91 -4.60
CA HIS A 151 23.58 -3.76 -4.89
C HIS A 151 23.16 -5.23 -4.94
N ILE A 152 23.30 -5.87 -6.11
CA ILE A 152 23.07 -7.31 -6.25
C ILE A 152 24.36 -8.05 -5.94
N ILE A 153 24.27 -9.04 -5.04
CA ILE A 153 25.36 -9.93 -4.65
C ILE A 153 24.98 -11.34 -5.08
N THR A 154 25.95 -12.12 -5.60
CA THR A 154 25.71 -13.51 -5.98
C THR A 154 26.40 -14.48 -5.05
N VAL A 155 25.71 -15.58 -4.75
CA VAL A 155 26.21 -16.74 -3.99
C VAL A 155 26.01 -18.05 -4.74
#